data_AF-A0A2H0S933-F1
#
_entry.id   AF-A0A2H0S933-F1
#
_cell.length_a   1.000
_cell.length_b   1.000
_cell.length_c   1.000
_cell.angle_alpha   90.00
_cell.angle_beta   90.00
_cell.angle_gamma   90.00
#
_symmetry.space_group_name_H-M   'P 1'
#
loop_
_entity.id
_entity.type
_entity.pdbx_description
1 polymer ?
#
loop_
_entity_poly.entity_id
_entity_poly.type
_entity_poly.pdbx_seq_one_letter_code
_entity_poly.pdbx_strand_id
1 'polypeptide(L)' 'MTLEELKQLDKSKLNAELIKAQESLFKIKFEVKSGQSKSSHEIDRHKAQVARIKTLINQKND' A
#
# COMPACT_ATOMS: atom_id res chain seq x y z
N MET A 1 -8.94 2.90 -0.96
CA MET A 1 -8.88 3.81 0.19
C MET A 1 -8.26 5.12 -0.23
N THR A 2 -8.91 6.21 0.17
CA THR A 2 -8.44 7.59 0.03
C THR A 2 -7.49 7.96 1.17
N LEU A 3 -6.81 9.08 1.06
CA LEU A 3 -5.87 9.54 2.09
C LEU A 3 -6.61 9.94 3.38
N GLU A 4 -7.79 10.52 3.24
CA GLU A 4 -8.68 10.99 4.29
C GLU A 4 -9.15 9.82 5.15
N GLU A 5 -9.55 8.71 4.52
CA GLU A 5 -9.92 7.48 5.22
C GLU A 5 -8.74 6.91 6.03
N LEU A 6 -7.53 6.90 5.46
CA LEU A 6 -6.34 6.39 6.15
C LEU A 6 -5.95 7.26 7.35
N LYS A 7 -6.13 8.59 7.29
CA LYS A 7 -5.82 9.50 8.41
C LYS A 7 -6.69 9.24 9.65
N GLN A 8 -7.95 8.83 9.43
CA GLN A 8 -8.91 8.53 10.50
C GLN A 8 -8.64 7.20 11.22
N LEU A 9 -7.82 6.32 10.63
CA LEU A 9 -7.47 5.04 11.24
C LEU A 9 -6.53 5.23 12.44
N ASP A 10 -6.70 4.36 13.43
CA ASP A 10 -5.73 4.17 14.51
C ASP A 10 -4.47 3.43 13.99
N LYS A 11 -3.41 3.44 14.81
CA LYS A 11 -2.13 2.81 14.45
C LYS A 11 -2.27 1.30 14.17
N SER A 12 -3.13 0.59 14.89
CA SER A 12 -3.33 -0.85 14.69
C SER A 12 -3.94 -1.13 13.32
N LYS A 13 -5.00 -0.38 12.98
CA LYS A 13 -5.67 -0.45 11.68
C LYS A 13 -4.76 -0.01 10.54
N LEU A 14 -3.93 1.02 10.73
CA LEU A 14 -2.93 1.41 9.74
C LEU A 14 -1.89 0.32 9.47
N ASN A 15 -1.46 -0.40 10.50
CA ASN A 15 -0.57 -1.55 10.32
C ASN A 15 -1.26 -2.70 9.57
N ALA A 16 -2.54 -2.97 9.87
CA ALA A 16 -3.32 -3.96 9.13
C ALA A 16 -3.47 -3.58 7.65
N GLU A 17 -3.75 -2.30 7.35
CA GLU A 17 -3.82 -1.80 5.98
C GLU A 17 -2.46 -1.80 5.27
N LEU A 18 -1.36 -1.58 6.02
CA LEU A 18 -0.01 -1.69 5.48
C LEU A 18 0.26 -3.12 4.97
N ILE A 19 -0.10 -4.13 5.76
CA ILE A 19 0.07 -5.54 5.39
C ILE A 19 -0.71 -5.86 4.11
N LYS A 20 -1.99 -5.49 4.05
CA LYS A 20 -2.84 -5.69 2.86
C LYS A 20 -2.27 -4.99 1.61
N ALA A 21 -1.78 -3.76 1.77
CA ALA A 21 -1.17 -3.02 0.67
C ALA A 21 0.13 -3.68 0.17
N GLN A 22 0.93 -4.27 1.08
CA GLN A 22 2.14 -5.02 0.73
C GLN A 22 1.82 -6.34 0.02
N GLU A 23 0.80 -7.08 0.47
CA GLU A 23 0.32 -8.30 -0.20
C GLU A 23 -0.17 -7.99 -1.62
N SER A 24 -0.95 -6.92 -1.77
CA SER A 24 -1.43 -6.46 -3.09
C SER A 24 -0.26 -6.10 -4.02
N LEU A 25 0.74 -5.39 -3.51
CA LEU A 25 1.94 -5.06 -4.26
C LEU A 25 2.73 -6.31 -4.66
N PHE A 26 2.85 -7.30 -3.77
CA PHE A 26 3.50 -8.56 -4.08
C PHE A 26 2.78 -9.31 -5.20
N LYS A 27 1.44 -9.41 -5.11
CA LYS A 27 0.61 -10.06 -6.13
C LYS A 27 0.81 -9.41 -7.51
N ILE A 28 0.74 -8.09 -7.60
CA ILE A 28 0.91 -7.38 -8.88
C ILE A 28 2.34 -7.54 -9.41
N LYS A 29 3.36 -7.47 -8.55
CA LYS A 29 4.74 -7.77 -8.96
C LYS A 29 4.88 -9.18 -9.51
N PHE A 30 4.21 -10.15 -8.89
CA PHE A 30 4.22 -11.53 -9.34
C PHE A 30 3.53 -11.68 -10.70
N GLU A 31 2.33 -11.11 -10.88
CA GLU A 31 1.59 -11.12 -12.15
C GLU A 31 2.35 -10.43 -13.30
N VAL A 32 3.02 -9.31 -13.01
CA VAL A 32 3.85 -8.61 -14.00
C VAL A 32 5.08 -9.44 -14.35
N LYS A 33 5.74 -10.04 -13.34
CA LYS A 33 6.92 -10.89 -13.55
C LYS A 33 6.59 -12.19 -14.28
N SER A 34 5.41 -12.77 -14.04
CA SER A 34 4.93 -13.99 -14.71
C SER A 34 4.45 -13.72 -16.14
N GLY A 35 4.43 -12.46 -16.58
CA GLY A 35 3.93 -12.05 -17.90
C GLY A 35 2.41 -12.08 -18.02
N GLN A 36 1.68 -12.31 -16.92
CA GLN A 36 0.23 -12.33 -16.87
C GLN A 36 -0.38 -10.91 -16.90
N SER A 37 0.40 -9.89 -16.57
CA SER A 37 -0.02 -8.48 -16.63
C SER A 37 1.06 -7.61 -17.26
N LYS A 38 0.66 -6.68 -18.14
CA LYS A 38 1.54 -5.65 -18.73
C LYS A 38 1.47 -4.32 -17.96
N SER A 39 0.68 -4.25 -16.90
CA SER A 39 0.34 -3.02 -16.19
C SER A 39 1.41 -2.64 -15.16
N SER A 40 2.65 -2.42 -15.61
CA SER A 40 3.77 -2.02 -14.74
C SER A 40 3.46 -0.74 -13.94
N HIS A 41 2.67 0.17 -14.50
CA HIS A 41 2.20 1.38 -13.81
C HIS A 41 1.39 1.10 -12.52
N GLU A 42 0.73 -0.06 -12.43
CA GLU A 42 0.03 -0.46 -11.19
C GLU A 42 1.02 -0.74 -10.06
N ILE A 43 2.21 -1.28 -10.36
CA ILE A 43 3.26 -1.47 -9.35
C ILE A 43 3.57 -0.14 -8.67
N ASP A 44 3.70 0.93 -9.44
CA ASP A 44 4.06 2.24 -8.91
C ASP A 44 2.91 2.89 -8.12
N ARG A 45 1.65 2.69 -8.55
CA ARG A 45 0.47 3.07 -7.75
C ARG A 45 0.46 2.38 -6.39
N HIS A 46 0.68 1.07 -6.36
CA HIS A 46 0.68 0.29 -5.12
C HIS A 46 1.88 0.62 -4.22
N LYS A 47 3.07 0.90 -4.78
CA LYS A 47 4.21 1.41 -4.00
C LYS A 47 3.88 2.76 -3.35
N ALA A 48 3.26 3.67 -4.09
CA ALA A 48 2.86 4.98 -3.55
C ALA A 48 1.86 4.82 -2.41
N GLN A 49 0.91 3.89 -2.51
CA GLN A 49 -0.02 3.59 -1.43
C GLN A 49 0.69 3.07 -0.17
N VAL A 50 1.62 2.13 -0.31
CA VAL A 50 2.45 1.64 0.81
C VAL A 50 3.24 2.79 1.46
N ALA A 51 3.84 3.67 0.66
CA ALA A 51 4.59 4.82 1.18
C ALA A 51 3.70 5.81 1.97
N ARG A 52 2.48 6.07 1.49
CA ARG A 52 1.50 6.92 2.18
C ARG A 52 1.12 6.34 3.54
N ILE A 53 0.81 5.05 3.61
CA ILE A 53 0.44 4.39 4.87
C ILE A 53 1.61 4.44 5.87
N LYS A 54 2.84 4.16 5.42
CA LYS A 54 4.04 4.28 6.27
C LYS A 54 4.25 5.69 6.80
N THR A 55 4.02 6.71 5.97
CA THR A 55 4.12 8.12 6.36
C THR A 55 3.12 8.43 7.48
N LEU A 56 1.86 7.99 7.35
CA LEU A 56 0.83 8.19 8.36
C LEU A 56 1.13 7.44 9.67
N ILE A 57 1.72 6.25 9.60
CA ILE A 57 2.16 5.51 10.79
C ILE A 57 3.25 6.32 11.52
N ASN A 58 4.24 6.84 10.80
CA ASN A 58 5.30 7.65 11.39
C ASN A 58 4.74 8.93 12.03
N GLN A 59 3.86 9.65 11.34
CA GLN A 59 3.20 10.85 11.87
C GLN A 59 2.36 10.62 13.13
N LYS A 60 1.94 9.37 13.41
CA LYS A 60 1.21 9.00 14.64
C LYS A 60 2.13 8.42 15.73
N ASN A 61 3.41 8.21 15.42
CA ASN A 61 4.42 7.79 16.38
C ASN A 61 5.20 8.96 16.96
N ASP A 62 5.27 10.08 16.22
CA ASP A 62 5.72 11.40 16.69
C ASP A 62 4.61 12.09 17.49
#